data_AF-A0A350T2F0-F1
#
_entry.id   AF-A0A350T2F0-F1
#
_cell.length_a   1.000
_cell.length_b   1.000
_cell.length_c   1.000
_cell.angle_alpha   90.00
_cell.angle_beta   90.00
_cell.angle_gamma   90.00
#
_symmetry.space_group_name_H-M   'P 1'
#
loop_
_entity.id
_entity.type
_entity.pdbx_description
1 polymer ?
#
loop_
_entity_poly.entity_id
_entity_poly.type
_entity_poly.pdbx_seq_one_letter_code
_entity_poly.pdbx_strand_id
1 'polypeptide(L)'
;MTPVRRQYLAIKRQYPDIIVFFRLGDFYETFDSDAETVARVLGITLTSREMGKGNRIPLAGIPYHAAEGYVARLLAAGHKVAIAEQLTQPNGRDLIERQVTSVVTPGTVTDPAFVPGSGNSYIVALLSDGERAGLAYADLTTGEFATTQLDAGDGALADAIGRELLRLQPAELLCRDD
;
A
#
# COMPACT_ATOMS: atom_id res chain seq x y z
N MET A 1 14.84 22.38 -8.58
CA MET A 1 14.43 20.99 -8.35
C MET A 1 15.60 20.08 -8.64
N THR A 2 16.07 19.33 -7.64
CA THR A 2 17.18 18.37 -7.76
C THR A 2 16.80 17.16 -8.64
N PRO A 3 17.78 16.42 -9.20
CA PRO A 3 17.53 15.17 -9.92
C PRO A 3 16.79 14.13 -9.08
N VAL A 4 17.15 13.98 -7.80
CA VAL A 4 16.47 13.07 -6.85
C VAL A 4 15.01 13.45 -6.67
N ARG A 5 14.68 14.75 -6.50
CA ARG A 5 13.29 15.19 -6.39
C ARG A 5 12.49 14.89 -7.66
N ARG A 6 13.09 15.04 -8.84
CA ARG A 6 12.42 14.67 -10.10
C ARG A 6 12.06 13.19 -10.15
N GLN A 7 12.99 12.32 -9.76
CA GLN A 7 12.78 10.88 -9.73
C GLN A 7 11.68 10.51 -8.72
N TYR A 8 11.72 11.05 -7.50
CA TYR A 8 10.66 10.84 -6.50
C TYR A 8 9.28 11.25 -7.05
N LEU A 9 9.14 12.45 -7.60
CA LEU A 9 7.86 12.93 -8.15
C LEU A 9 7.38 12.10 -9.34
N ALA A 10 8.29 11.58 -10.17
CA ALA A 10 7.95 10.69 -11.26
C ALA A 10 7.37 9.36 -10.77
N ILE A 11 7.95 8.80 -9.69
CA ILE A 11 7.42 7.60 -9.04
C ILE A 11 6.09 7.92 -8.36
N LYS A 12 6.02 8.97 -7.53
CA LYS A 12 4.81 9.33 -6.78
C LYS A 12 3.59 9.57 -7.68
N ARG A 13 3.78 10.10 -8.90
CA ARG A 13 2.68 10.26 -9.88
C ARG A 13 2.05 8.94 -10.33
N GLN A 14 2.78 7.84 -10.30
CA GLN A 14 2.25 6.51 -10.61
C GLN A 14 1.47 5.92 -9.42
N TYR A 15 1.64 6.50 -8.24
CA TYR A 15 1.13 6.02 -6.95
C TYR A 15 0.50 7.18 -6.14
N PRO A 16 -0.51 7.89 -6.68
CA PRO A 16 -1.04 9.11 -6.07
C PRO A 16 -1.57 8.90 -4.65
N ASP A 17 -2.33 7.82 -4.43
CA ASP A 17 -3.00 7.50 -3.17
C ASP A 17 -2.23 6.51 -2.27
N ILE A 18 -0.98 6.20 -2.65
CA ILE A 18 -0.15 5.22 -1.96
C ILE A 18 1.09 5.93 -1.40
N ILE A 19 1.43 5.66 -0.14
CA ILE A 19 2.64 6.21 0.48
C ILE A 19 3.87 5.63 -0.21
N VAL A 20 4.77 6.48 -0.70
CA VAL A 20 6.01 6.02 -1.34
C VAL A 20 7.17 6.07 -0.36
N PHE A 21 7.63 4.90 0.07
CA PHE A 21 8.89 4.74 0.79
C PHE A 21 10.03 4.74 -0.22
N PHE A 22 10.70 5.89 -0.34
CA PHE A 22 11.73 6.12 -1.33
C PHE A 22 13.11 5.92 -0.72
N ARG A 23 13.83 4.87 -1.14
CA ARG A 23 15.10 4.50 -0.52
C ARG A 23 16.19 5.53 -0.80
N LEU A 24 16.76 6.09 0.26
CA LEU A 24 17.90 7.00 0.22
C LEU A 24 18.96 6.53 1.21
N GLY A 25 19.89 5.70 0.70
CA GLY A 25 20.92 5.07 1.53
C GLY A 25 20.29 4.08 2.50
N ASP A 26 20.52 4.29 3.80
CA ASP A 26 20.04 3.41 4.87
C ASP A 26 18.65 3.77 5.40
N PHE A 27 17.94 4.67 4.71
CA PHE A 27 16.60 5.09 5.10
C PHE A 27 15.60 4.92 3.96
N TYR A 28 14.36 4.63 4.32
CA TYR A 28 13.21 4.97 3.49
C TYR A 28 12.74 6.36 3.90
N GLU A 29 12.78 7.29 2.94
CA GLU A 29 12.27 8.66 3.13
C GLU A 29 10.94 8.82 2.40
N THR A 30 10.06 9.60 3.01
CA THR A 30 8.80 10.07 2.43
C THR A 30 8.83 11.59 2.38
N PHE A 31 8.08 12.18 1.46
CA PHE A 31 8.09 13.63 1.22
C PHE A 31 6.67 14.18 1.09
N ASP A 32 6.56 15.50 1.13
CA ASP A 32 5.30 16.22 0.92
C ASP A 32 4.18 15.65 1.85
N SER A 33 2.99 15.34 1.33
CA SER A 33 1.87 14.81 2.14
C SER A 33 2.10 13.40 2.70
N ASP A 34 2.93 12.59 2.04
CA ASP A 34 3.28 11.27 2.55
C ASP A 34 4.06 11.43 3.86
N ALA A 35 4.99 12.38 3.93
CA ALA A 35 5.77 12.65 5.12
C ALA A 35 4.90 13.06 6.32
N GLU A 36 3.93 13.93 6.10
CA GLU A 36 3.00 14.37 7.14
C GLU A 36 2.14 13.21 7.67
N THR A 37 1.65 12.37 6.75
CA THR A 37 0.87 11.18 7.11
C THR A 37 1.71 10.17 7.89
N VAL A 38 2.89 9.85 7.40
CA VAL A 38 3.82 8.90 8.00
C VAL A 38 4.26 9.38 9.38
N ALA A 39 4.62 10.65 9.54
CA ALA A 39 4.99 11.22 10.83
C ALA A 39 3.86 11.10 11.86
N ARG A 40 2.63 11.44 11.48
CA ARG A 40 1.46 11.37 12.35
C ARG A 40 1.09 9.94 12.73
N VAL A 41 1.01 9.03 11.76
CA VAL A 41 0.57 7.64 11.99
C VAL A 41 1.62 6.85 12.76
N LEU A 42 2.90 7.04 12.42
CA LEU A 42 3.99 6.30 13.05
C LEU A 42 4.50 6.94 14.34
N GLY A 43 4.14 8.20 14.60
CA GLY A 43 4.65 8.97 15.73
C GLY A 43 6.14 9.29 15.61
N ILE A 44 6.62 9.50 14.38
CA ILE A 44 8.03 9.81 14.09
C ILE A 44 8.20 11.30 13.76
N THR A 45 9.44 11.78 13.86
CA THR A 45 9.75 13.19 13.62
C THR A 45 9.46 13.61 12.18
N LEU A 46 8.59 14.61 12.01
CA LEU A 46 8.46 15.36 10.77
C LEU A 46 9.56 16.42 10.73
N THR A 47 10.42 16.36 9.72
CA THR A 47 11.48 17.34 9.47
C THR A 47 11.32 17.94 8.07
N SER A 48 12.35 18.62 7.58
CA SER A 48 12.37 19.08 6.19
C SER A 48 13.74 18.96 5.56
N ARG A 49 13.76 18.80 4.23
CA ARG A 49 14.98 18.71 3.43
C ARG A 49 14.97 19.74 2.31
N GLU A 50 16.10 20.43 2.12
CA GLU A 50 16.26 21.31 0.97
C GLU A 50 16.46 20.48 -0.31
N MET A 51 15.60 20.71 -1.31
CA MET A 51 15.64 19.98 -2.59
C MET A 51 15.77 20.96 -3.78
N GLY A 52 16.61 21.98 -3.56
CA GLY A 52 17.11 22.94 -4.54
C GLY A 52 16.38 24.28 -4.54
N LYS A 53 17.14 25.35 -4.84
CA LYS A 53 16.69 26.75 -4.89
C LYS A 53 16.06 27.25 -3.58
N GLY A 54 16.55 26.82 -2.41
CA GLY A 54 16.04 27.26 -1.11
C GLY A 54 14.70 26.64 -0.69
N ASN A 55 14.08 25.81 -1.52
CA ASN A 55 12.80 25.16 -1.18
C ASN A 55 13.04 23.94 -0.27
N ARG A 56 12.53 24.03 0.96
CA ARG A 56 12.47 22.92 1.91
C ARG A 56 11.15 22.17 1.77
N ILE A 57 11.21 20.85 1.79
CA ILE A 57 10.05 19.96 1.70
C ILE A 57 9.88 19.23 3.03
N PRO A 58 8.63 19.01 3.52
CA PRO A 58 8.36 18.03 4.56
C PRO A 58 9.02 16.68 4.26
N LEU A 59 9.60 16.07 5.29
CA LEU A 59 10.25 14.76 5.23
C LEU A 59 9.99 14.00 6.51
N ALA A 60 9.68 12.71 6.37
CA ALA A 60 9.71 11.75 7.46
C ALA A 60 10.38 10.47 6.93
N GLY A 61 11.19 9.82 7.76
CA GLY A 61 11.94 8.65 7.32
C GLY A 61 12.17 7.64 8.42
N ILE A 62 12.39 6.40 8.00
CA ILE A 62 12.61 5.25 8.87
C ILE A 62 13.87 4.49 8.42
N PRO A 63 14.58 3.81 9.33
CA PRO A 63 15.70 2.94 8.94
C PRO A 63 15.20 1.80 8.05
N TYR A 64 15.89 1.52 6.94
CA TYR A 64 15.40 0.55 5.96
C TYR A 64 15.31 -0.88 6.52
N HIS A 65 16.24 -1.25 7.41
CA HIS A 65 16.24 -2.55 8.08
C HIS A 65 15.05 -2.77 9.02
N ALA A 66 14.41 -1.69 9.46
CA ALA A 66 13.25 -1.75 10.36
C ALA A 66 11.93 -1.54 9.60
N ALA A 67 11.96 -1.47 8.27
CA ALA A 67 10.82 -1.05 7.45
C ALA A 67 9.57 -1.90 7.67
N GLU A 68 9.72 -3.21 7.81
CA GLU A 68 8.64 -4.16 8.04
C GLU A 68 7.64 -3.70 9.12
N GLY A 69 8.13 -3.43 10.33
CA GLY A 69 7.28 -3.05 11.45
C GLY A 69 6.57 -1.71 11.24
N TYR A 70 7.18 -0.78 10.50
CA TYR A 70 6.55 0.50 10.16
C TYR A 70 5.49 0.33 9.06
N VAL A 71 5.77 -0.49 8.04
CA VAL A 71 4.81 -0.84 7.00
C VAL A 71 3.58 -1.48 7.63
N ALA A 72 3.76 -2.45 8.52
CA ALA A 72 2.67 -3.10 9.26
C ALA A 72 1.73 -2.10 9.94
N ARG A 73 2.30 -1.11 10.63
CA ARG A 73 1.54 -0.07 11.32
C ARG A 73 0.80 0.86 10.36
N LEU A 74 1.38 1.16 9.19
CA LEU A 74 0.71 1.93 8.15
C LEU A 74 -0.47 1.13 7.56
N LEU A 75 -0.28 -0.15 7.26
CA LEU A 75 -1.33 -1.04 6.76
C LEU A 75 -2.49 -1.15 7.74
N ALA A 76 -2.19 -1.34 9.04
CA ALA A 76 -3.19 -1.39 10.10
C ALA A 76 -3.97 -0.08 10.25
N ALA A 77 -3.38 1.05 9.85
CA ALA A 77 -4.04 2.35 9.79
C ALA A 77 -4.78 2.60 8.46
N GLY A 78 -4.86 1.60 7.57
CA GLY A 78 -5.56 1.67 6.29
C GLY A 78 -4.75 2.31 5.15
N HIS A 79 -3.43 2.47 5.31
CA HIS A 79 -2.57 3.04 4.27
C HIS A 79 -1.87 1.96 3.45
N LYS A 80 -1.82 2.14 2.14
CA LYS A 80 -1.01 1.33 1.21
C LYS A 80 0.40 1.91 1.13
N VAL A 81 1.41 1.06 0.92
CA VAL A 81 2.82 1.48 0.85
C VAL A 81 3.49 0.91 -0.40
N ALA A 82 4.11 1.77 -1.21
CA ALA A 82 4.99 1.39 -2.31
C ALA A 82 6.44 1.52 -1.86
N ILE A 83 7.23 0.45 -2.05
CA ILE A 83 8.66 0.40 -1.71
C ILE A 83 9.46 0.70 -2.97
N ALA A 84 10.09 1.89 -3.03
CA ALA A 84 10.94 2.30 -4.13
C ALA A 84 12.42 2.05 -3.78
N GLU A 85 12.98 1.00 -4.37
CA GLU A 85 14.32 0.50 -4.10
C GLU A 85 15.39 1.11 -5.00
N GLN A 86 16.64 1.06 -4.56
CA GLN A 86 17.80 1.41 -5.38
C GLN A 86 18.20 0.21 -6.26
N LEU A 87 18.16 0.37 -7.59
CA LEU A 87 18.48 -0.71 -8.51
C LEU A 87 19.98 -0.96 -8.66
N THR A 88 20.80 0.04 -8.34
CA THR A 88 22.26 -0.01 -8.44
C THR A 88 22.92 0.46 -7.15
N GLN A 89 24.11 -0.07 -6.89
CA GLN A 89 24.90 0.40 -5.75
C GLN A 89 25.41 1.84 -5.97
N PRO A 90 25.54 2.64 -4.90
CA PRO A 90 26.10 3.99 -5.00
C PRO A 90 27.55 3.95 -5.51
N ASN A 91 27.80 4.47 -6.71
CA ASN A 91 29.15 4.64 -7.24
C ASN A 91 29.71 6.07 -7.01
N GLY A 92 28.90 6.95 -6.39
CA GLY A 92 29.24 8.34 -6.09
C GLY A 92 29.30 9.29 -7.28
N ARG A 93 29.05 8.81 -8.51
CA ARG A 93 29.14 9.59 -9.75
C ARG A 93 27.78 9.81 -10.40
N ASP A 94 26.98 8.77 -10.44
CA ASP A 94 25.72 8.76 -11.20
C ASP A 94 24.51 8.87 -10.28
N LEU A 95 23.41 9.40 -10.82
CA LEU A 95 22.12 9.33 -10.15
C LEU A 95 21.70 7.87 -10.08
N ILE A 96 21.57 7.35 -8.87
CA ILE A 96 21.11 5.99 -8.64
C ILE A 96 19.68 5.85 -9.15
N GLU A 97 19.44 4.84 -9.98
CA GLU A 97 18.11 4.51 -10.47
C GLU A 97 17.26 3.89 -9.35
N ARG A 98 15.99 4.26 -9.31
CA ARG A 98 15.03 3.74 -8.35
C ARG A 98 13.76 3.31 -9.03
N GLN A 99 13.21 2.21 -8.58
CA GLN A 99 11.95 1.66 -9.07
C GLN A 99 11.16 1.08 -7.90
N VAL A 100 9.84 1.13 -8.01
CA VAL A 100 8.97 0.42 -7.08
C VAL A 100 9.11 -1.08 -7.32
N THR A 101 9.60 -1.80 -6.32
CA THR A 101 9.81 -3.26 -6.36
C THR A 101 8.66 -4.02 -5.71
N SER A 102 7.93 -3.38 -4.82
CA SER A 102 6.77 -3.95 -4.16
C SER A 102 5.75 -2.88 -3.80
N VAL A 103 4.47 -3.24 -3.89
CA VAL A 103 3.35 -2.48 -3.33
C VAL A 103 2.68 -3.38 -2.30
N VAL A 104 2.66 -2.92 -1.05
CA VAL A 104 2.06 -3.63 0.06
C VAL A 104 0.74 -2.97 0.40
N THR A 105 -0.32 -3.77 0.42
CA THR A 105 -1.68 -3.36 0.78
C THR A 105 -2.23 -4.26 1.87
N PRO A 106 -3.30 -3.87 2.59
CA PRO A 106 -3.87 -4.70 3.65
C PRO A 106 -4.23 -6.12 3.20
N GLY A 107 -4.75 -6.29 1.98
CA GLY A 107 -5.11 -7.60 1.44
C GLY A 107 -3.97 -8.36 0.75
N THR A 108 -2.78 -7.79 0.63
CA THR A 108 -1.64 -8.42 -0.08
C THR A 108 -0.46 -8.75 0.83
N VAL A 109 -0.69 -8.75 2.15
CA VAL A 109 0.28 -9.21 3.13
C VAL A 109 0.58 -10.70 2.91
N THR A 110 1.86 -11.04 2.76
CA THR A 110 2.33 -12.42 2.62
C THR A 110 2.95 -12.97 3.90
N ASP A 111 3.40 -12.11 4.81
CA ASP A 111 3.94 -12.52 6.11
C ASP A 111 2.81 -12.57 7.15
N PRO A 112 2.53 -13.75 7.74
CA PRO A 112 1.53 -13.90 8.80
C PRO A 112 1.71 -12.94 9.99
N ALA A 113 2.94 -12.47 10.25
CA ALA A 113 3.23 -11.52 11.33
C ALA A 113 2.54 -10.16 11.14
N PHE A 114 2.12 -9.83 9.92
CA PHE A 114 1.41 -8.57 9.62
C PHE A 114 -0.09 -8.74 9.45
N VAL A 115 -0.62 -9.96 9.57
CA VAL A 115 -2.06 -10.19 9.55
C VAL A 115 -2.66 -9.73 10.87
N PRO A 116 -3.63 -8.78 10.85
CA PRO A 116 -4.28 -8.35 12.07
C PRO A 116 -5.08 -9.49 12.71
N GLY A 117 -4.66 -9.95 13.89
CA GLY A 117 -5.36 -10.99 14.65
C GLY A 117 -4.97 -12.41 14.25
N SER A 118 -5.87 -13.38 14.44
CA SER A 118 -5.64 -14.82 14.17
C SER A 118 -6.48 -15.36 13.01
N GLY A 119 -7.03 -14.47 12.19
CA GLY A 119 -7.92 -14.83 11.07
C GLY A 119 -7.19 -14.80 9.72
N ASN A 120 -7.90 -15.21 8.68
CA ASN A 120 -7.45 -15.05 7.29
C ASN A 120 -7.39 -13.58 6.90
N SER A 121 -6.44 -13.23 6.03
CA SER A 121 -6.31 -11.88 5.46
C SER A 121 -6.77 -11.88 4.01
N TYR A 122 -8.07 -12.00 3.78
CA TYR A 122 -8.60 -12.12 2.43
C TYR A 122 -8.55 -10.78 1.67
N ILE A 123 -8.06 -10.83 0.43
CA ILE A 123 -8.42 -9.87 -0.60
C ILE A 123 -9.60 -10.45 -1.40
N VAL A 124 -10.64 -9.64 -1.58
CA VAL A 124 -11.85 -10.03 -2.33
C VAL A 124 -12.00 -9.10 -3.53
N ALA A 125 -12.24 -9.67 -4.70
CA ALA A 125 -12.76 -8.95 -5.85
C ALA A 125 -14.25 -9.25 -5.99
N LEU A 126 -15.06 -8.20 -6.09
CA LEU A 126 -16.51 -8.27 -6.24
C LEU A 126 -16.92 -7.60 -7.55
N LEU A 127 -17.74 -8.30 -8.33
CA LEU A 127 -18.40 -7.77 -9.52
C LEU A 127 -19.89 -8.10 -9.44
N SER A 128 -20.76 -7.14 -9.77
CA SER A 128 -22.20 -7.38 -9.88
C SER A 128 -22.75 -6.75 -11.16
N ASP A 129 -23.73 -7.43 -11.78
CA ASP A 129 -24.50 -6.92 -12.93
C ASP A 129 -25.93 -6.47 -12.55
N GLY A 130 -26.26 -6.48 -11.24
CA GLY A 130 -27.57 -6.15 -10.71
C GLY A 130 -28.50 -7.35 -10.50
N GLU A 131 -28.29 -8.46 -11.22
CA GLU A 131 -29.03 -9.71 -11.04
C GLU A 131 -28.19 -10.76 -10.31
N ARG A 132 -26.88 -10.76 -10.57
CA ARG A 132 -25.89 -11.69 -10.02
C ARG A 132 -24.68 -10.96 -9.50
N ALA A 133 -23.92 -11.66 -8.66
CA ALA A 133 -22.62 -11.20 -8.21
C ALA A 133 -21.58 -12.32 -8.28
N GLY A 134 -20.42 -12.01 -8.85
CA GLY A 134 -19.24 -12.86 -8.82
C GLY A 134 -18.27 -12.36 -7.75
N LEU A 135 -17.77 -13.29 -6.94
CA LEU A 135 -16.70 -13.02 -5.98
C LEU A 135 -15.51 -13.94 -6.28
N ALA A 136 -14.31 -13.37 -6.23
CA ALA A 136 -13.06 -14.12 -6.17
C ALA A 136 -12.32 -13.65 -4.93
N TYR A 137 -11.75 -14.57 -4.17
CA TYR A 137 -11.03 -14.23 -2.95
C TYR A 137 -9.77 -15.07 -2.76
N ALA A 138 -8.76 -14.45 -2.18
CA ALA A 138 -7.46 -15.07 -1.95
C ALA A 138 -6.91 -14.70 -0.57
N ASP A 139 -6.24 -15.65 0.07
CA ASP A 139 -5.35 -15.40 1.21
C ASP A 139 -3.93 -15.76 0.81
N LEU A 140 -3.09 -14.74 0.64
CA LEU A 140 -1.71 -14.92 0.17
C LEU A 140 -0.81 -15.59 1.20
N THR A 141 -1.19 -15.58 2.48
CA THR A 141 -0.40 -16.21 3.56
C THR A 141 -0.58 -17.72 3.59
N THR A 142 -1.74 -18.21 3.16
CA THR A 142 -2.08 -19.64 3.13
C THR A 142 -2.06 -20.23 1.72
N GLY A 143 -2.09 -19.38 0.69
CA GLY A 143 -2.26 -19.79 -0.71
C GLY A 143 -3.70 -20.18 -1.05
N GLU A 144 -4.66 -19.91 -0.17
CA GLU A 144 -6.07 -20.16 -0.44
C GLU A 144 -6.56 -19.26 -1.57
N PHE A 145 -7.27 -19.86 -2.52
CA PHE A 145 -7.94 -19.14 -3.59
C PHE A 145 -9.25 -19.84 -3.93
N ALA A 146 -10.33 -19.07 -3.97
CA ALA A 146 -11.65 -19.58 -4.32
C ALA A 146 -12.50 -18.52 -5.00
N THR A 147 -13.53 -19.00 -5.68
CA THR A 147 -14.52 -18.17 -6.36
C THR A 147 -15.93 -18.64 -6.02
N THR A 148 -16.89 -17.73 -6.07
CA THR A 148 -18.31 -18.04 -5.91
C THR A 148 -19.16 -17.11 -6.77
N GLN A 149 -20.35 -17.57 -7.12
CA GLN A 149 -21.37 -16.76 -7.77
C GLN A 149 -22.62 -16.77 -6.88
N LEU A 150 -23.17 -15.58 -6.66
CA LEU A 150 -24.41 -15.38 -5.94
C LEU A 150 -25.50 -15.09 -6.96
N ASP A 151 -26.52 -15.93 -6.94
CA ASP A 151 -27.80 -15.74 -7.61
C ASP A 151 -28.84 -15.51 -6.52
N ALA A 152 -29.44 -14.33 -6.50
CA ALA A 152 -30.48 -13.98 -5.54
C ALA A 152 -31.62 -13.32 -6.29
N GLY A 153 -32.86 -13.78 -6.05
CA GLY A 153 -34.04 -13.21 -6.69
C GLY A 153 -34.23 -11.72 -6.41
N ASP A 154 -35.15 -11.10 -7.14
CA ASP A 154 -35.38 -9.65 -7.17
C ASP A 154 -35.25 -8.97 -5.80
N GLY A 155 -34.26 -8.08 -5.70
CA GLY A 155 -34.03 -7.25 -4.51
C GLY A 155 -33.20 -7.89 -3.39
N ALA A 156 -32.86 -9.18 -3.45
CA ALA A 156 -32.12 -9.88 -2.39
C ALA A 156 -30.60 -10.01 -2.62
N LEU A 157 -30.10 -9.53 -3.76
CA LEU A 157 -28.68 -9.66 -4.13
C LEU A 157 -27.75 -8.90 -3.18
N ALA A 158 -28.11 -7.69 -2.78
CA ALA A 158 -27.32 -6.90 -1.84
C ALA A 158 -27.15 -7.62 -0.50
N ASP A 159 -28.20 -8.26 0.01
CA ASP A 159 -28.16 -9.04 1.25
C ASP A 159 -27.33 -10.33 1.09
N ALA A 160 -27.36 -10.96 -0.08
CA ALA A 160 -26.50 -12.10 -0.38
C ALA A 160 -25.02 -11.70 -0.39
N ILE A 161 -24.68 -10.60 -1.08
CA ILE A 161 -23.31 -10.03 -1.08
C ILE A 161 -22.88 -9.67 0.34
N GLY A 162 -23.72 -8.96 1.09
CA GLY A 162 -23.42 -8.54 2.46
C GLY A 162 -23.12 -9.73 3.38
N ARG A 163 -23.90 -10.81 3.29
CA ARG A 163 -23.64 -12.05 4.04
C ARG A 163 -22.30 -12.68 3.67
N GLU A 164 -21.96 -12.70 2.39
CA GLU A 164 -20.70 -13.31 1.93
C GLU A 164 -19.49 -12.46 2.33
N LEU A 165 -19.59 -11.13 2.25
CA LEU A 165 -18.55 -10.23 2.76
C LEU A 165 -18.40 -10.32 4.28
N LEU A 166 -19.48 -10.49 5.03
CA LEU A 166 -19.43 -10.72 6.48
C LEU A 166 -18.78 -12.06 6.83
N ARG A 167 -18.99 -13.10 6.02
CA ARG A 167 -18.35 -14.41 6.18
C ARG A 167 -16.86 -14.34 5.92
N LEU A 168 -16.46 -13.61 4.88
CA LEU A 168 -15.07 -13.50 4.45
C LEU A 168 -14.28 -12.46 5.25
N GLN A 169 -14.92 -11.42 5.77
CA GLN A 169 -14.26 -10.30 6.47
C GLN A 169 -13.00 -9.80 5.73
N PRO A 170 -13.12 -9.37 4.45
CA PRO A 170 -11.95 -9.02 3.66
C PRO A 170 -11.13 -7.89 4.29
N ALA A 171 -9.81 -8.08 4.29
CA ALA A 171 -8.85 -7.02 4.60
C ALA A 171 -8.82 -5.96 3.48
N GLU A 172 -9.13 -6.35 2.25
CA GLU A 172 -9.26 -5.45 1.11
C GLU A 172 -10.35 -5.93 0.14
N LEU A 173 -11.19 -4.99 -0.29
CA LEU A 173 -12.24 -5.24 -1.27
C LEU A 173 -11.95 -4.45 -2.54
N LEU A 174 -11.78 -5.15 -3.66
CA LEU A 174 -11.72 -4.60 -5.00
C LEU A 174 -13.14 -4.60 -5.57
N CYS A 175 -13.62 -3.43 -5.98
CA CYS A 175 -14.91 -3.27 -6.63
C CYS A 175 -14.75 -2.42 -7.89
N ARG A 176 -15.75 -2.50 -8.77
CA ARG A 176 -15.82 -1.68 -9.97
C ARG A 176 -16.08 -0.21 -9.58
N ASP A 177 -15.48 0.72 -10.31
CA ASP A 177 -15.62 2.17 -10.05
C ASP A 177 -16.93 2.76 -10.63
N ASP A 178 -17.71 1.99 -11.39
CA ASP A 178 -18.92 2.40 -12.12
C ASP A 178 -20.22 1.70 -11.68
#